data_AF-A0A5C0B9I7-F1
#
_entry.id   AF-A0A5C0B9I7-F1
#
_cell.length_a   1.000
_cell.length_b   1.000
_cell.length_c   1.000
_cell.angle_alpha   90.00
_cell.angle_beta   90.00
_cell.angle_gamma   90.00
#
_symmetry.space_group_name_H-M   'P 1'
#
loop_
_entity.id
_entity.type
_entity.pdbx_description
1 polymer ?
#
loop_
_entity_poly.entity_id
_entity_poly.type
_entity_poly.pdbx_seq_one_letter_code
_entity_poly.pdbx_strand_id
1 'polypeptide(L)'
;LLMDVLENGSDSEYCDFFDINWNHFYENIKGRILAPHLGNFYGQCLENGEIQLQYEESGLSVNYYSLNLPIRIESYSKFLTQNLGYLARELGRHHPDFIKLLGILYLIKSAPSETKGKERYDQIAFVKGLLWELYTHNPSVKEFVERNLEFFNGEKGNPESFNPLDDLLADQFYRLSFWKVGA
;
A
#
# COMPACT_ATOMS: atom_id res chain seq x y z
N LEU A 1 3.60 10.85 13.65
CA LEU A 1 4.61 11.70 12.99
C LEU A 1 5.24 10.94 11.82
N LEU A 2 6.21 10.04 12.03
CA LEU A 2 6.90 9.38 10.91
C LEU A 2 5.97 8.58 9.98
N MET A 3 5.10 7.71 10.52
CA MET A 3 4.18 6.92 9.69
C MET A 3 3.32 7.77 8.77
N ASP A 4 2.93 8.96 9.22
CA ASP A 4 2.17 9.88 8.38
C ASP A 4 2.96 10.35 7.15
N VAL A 5 4.23 10.68 7.34
CA VAL A 5 5.13 11.06 6.24
C VAL A 5 5.39 9.88 5.30
N LEU A 6 5.43 8.65 5.83
CA LEU A 6 5.58 7.45 5.00
C LEU A 6 4.34 7.16 4.14
N GLU A 7 3.13 7.53 4.60
CA GLU A 7 1.88 7.37 3.86
C GLU A 7 1.61 8.52 2.88
N ASN A 8 1.91 9.76 3.29
CA ASN A 8 1.52 10.99 2.58
C ASN A 8 2.66 11.72 1.89
N GLY A 9 3.92 11.32 2.12
CA GLY A 9 5.07 11.94 1.49
C GLY A 9 5.22 13.42 1.86
N SER A 10 5.56 14.25 0.87
CA SER A 10 5.70 15.70 1.02
C SER A 10 4.39 16.43 1.33
N ASP A 11 3.24 15.79 1.14
CA ASP A 11 1.93 16.36 1.46
C ASP A 11 1.52 16.12 2.93
N SER A 12 2.34 15.42 3.71
CA SER A 12 2.16 15.25 5.15
C SER A 12 2.26 16.59 5.88
N GLU A 13 1.36 16.84 6.85
CA GLU A 13 1.46 17.97 7.78
C GLU A 13 2.73 17.91 8.66
N TYR A 14 3.39 16.76 8.71
CA TYR A 14 4.61 16.54 9.48
C TYR A 14 5.87 16.52 8.61
N CYS A 15 5.79 16.86 7.32
CA CYS A 15 6.94 16.80 6.42
C CYS A 15 8.10 17.70 6.90
N ASP A 16 7.80 18.89 7.43
CA ASP A 16 8.78 19.85 7.93
C ASP A 16 9.41 19.47 9.30
N PHE A 17 8.92 18.40 9.96
CA PHE A 17 9.52 17.90 11.19
C PHE A 17 10.77 17.05 10.94
N PHE A 18 11.00 16.65 9.69
CA PHE A 18 12.12 15.80 9.29
C PHE A 18 12.94 16.50 8.20
N ASP A 19 14.26 16.42 8.29
CA ASP A 19 15.17 16.93 7.25
C ASP A 19 15.25 15.93 6.08
N ILE A 20 14.22 15.91 5.24
CA ILE A 20 14.10 14.97 4.11
C ILE A 20 14.47 15.67 2.81
N ASN A 21 15.51 15.16 2.13
CA ASN A 21 15.83 15.57 0.77
C ASN A 21 14.94 14.84 -0.25
N TRP A 22 13.74 15.40 -0.51
CA TRP A 22 12.80 14.87 -1.51
C TRP A 22 13.35 14.89 -2.94
N ASN A 23 14.27 15.80 -3.27
CA ASN A 23 14.87 15.91 -4.60
C ASN A 23 16.27 15.27 -4.65
N HIS A 24 16.39 14.05 -4.14
CA HIS A 24 17.65 13.29 -4.15
C HIS A 24 18.18 13.11 -5.59
N PHE A 25 19.50 13.20 -5.76
CA PHE A 25 20.17 13.05 -7.07
C PHE A 25 20.07 11.64 -7.66
N TYR A 26 19.85 10.63 -6.81
CA TYR A 26 19.69 9.24 -7.25
C TYR A 26 18.22 9.00 -7.56
N GLU A 27 17.89 8.64 -8.81
CA GLU A 27 16.49 8.45 -9.22
C GLU A 27 15.77 7.38 -8.38
N ASN A 28 16.53 6.39 -7.89
CA ASN A 28 16.00 5.30 -7.07
C ASN A 28 15.66 5.70 -5.61
N ILE A 29 15.89 6.96 -5.22
CA ILE A 29 15.57 7.52 -3.88
C ILE A 29 14.82 8.85 -4.00
N LYS A 30 14.85 9.50 -5.17
CA LYS A 30 14.09 10.73 -5.42
C LYS A 30 12.60 10.55 -5.07
N GLY A 31 12.05 11.49 -4.30
CA GLY A 31 10.69 11.47 -3.78
C GLY A 31 10.43 10.46 -2.67
N ARG A 32 11.47 9.81 -2.13
CA ARG A 32 11.33 8.71 -1.16
C ARG A 32 12.27 8.85 0.02
N ILE A 33 11.82 8.33 1.15
CA ILE A 33 12.58 8.21 2.39
C ILE A 33 13.29 6.84 2.42
N LEU A 34 14.60 6.82 2.64
CA LEU A 34 15.29 5.56 2.91
C LEU A 34 14.88 5.03 4.28
N ALA A 35 14.46 3.78 4.32
CA ALA A 35 14.03 3.08 5.51
C ALA A 35 14.99 1.90 5.78
N PRO A 36 16.17 2.15 6.39
CA PRO A 36 17.23 1.16 6.58
C PRO A 36 16.93 0.18 7.73
N HIS A 37 15.84 -0.57 7.60
CA HIS A 37 15.32 -1.47 8.64
C HIS A 37 15.50 -2.95 8.32
N LEU A 38 15.82 -3.30 7.07
CA LEU A 38 15.94 -4.70 6.67
C LEU A 38 17.20 -5.32 7.26
N GLY A 39 17.11 -6.58 7.67
CA GLY A 39 18.22 -7.37 8.20
C GLY A 39 19.16 -7.93 7.14
N ASN A 40 18.75 -7.88 5.87
CA ASN A 40 19.50 -8.32 4.70
C ASN A 40 19.12 -7.47 3.48
N PHE A 41 19.67 -7.77 2.31
CA PHE A 41 19.34 -7.09 1.06
C PHE A 41 17.86 -7.24 0.71
N TYR A 42 17.28 -6.16 0.18
CA TYR A 42 15.86 -6.05 -0.18
C TYR A 42 15.31 -7.28 -0.92
N GLY A 43 15.95 -7.69 -2.03
CA GLY A 43 15.49 -8.83 -2.83
C GLY A 43 15.48 -10.14 -2.05
N GLN A 44 16.45 -10.35 -1.16
CA GLN A 44 16.50 -11.56 -0.32
C GLN A 44 15.38 -11.55 0.73
N CYS A 45 15.13 -10.41 1.39
CA CYS A 45 14.02 -10.28 2.34
C CYS A 45 12.67 -10.46 1.64
N LEU A 46 12.51 -9.92 0.44
CA LEU A 46 11.31 -10.08 -0.37
C LEU A 46 11.08 -11.55 -0.75
N GLU A 47 12.05 -12.19 -1.42
CA GLU A 47 11.94 -13.58 -1.89
C GLU A 47 11.86 -14.63 -0.77
N ASN A 48 12.34 -14.28 0.43
CA ASN A 48 12.17 -15.12 1.63
C ASN A 48 10.76 -15.02 2.24
N GLY A 49 9.92 -14.10 1.77
CA GLY A 49 8.59 -13.82 2.34
C GLY A 49 8.66 -13.09 3.68
N GLU A 50 9.77 -12.41 3.99
CA GLU A 50 9.92 -11.63 5.23
C GLU A 50 9.21 -10.29 5.15
N ILE A 51 9.08 -9.74 3.93
CA ILE A 51 8.28 -8.55 3.63
C ILE A 51 6.90 -9.02 3.18
N GLN A 52 5.85 -8.66 3.93
CA GLN A 52 4.49 -9.08 3.63
C GLN A 52 3.51 -7.91 3.65
N LEU A 53 2.65 -7.86 2.64
CA LEU A 53 1.45 -7.06 2.65
C LEU A 53 0.42 -7.68 3.60
N GLN A 54 -0.22 -6.85 4.42
CA GLN A 54 -1.33 -7.24 5.30
C GLN A 54 -2.45 -6.21 5.18
N TYR A 55 -3.66 -6.61 5.61
CA TYR A 55 -4.82 -5.74 5.67
C TYR A 55 -5.51 -5.85 7.03
N GLU A 56 -5.65 -4.72 7.71
CA GLU A 56 -6.35 -4.58 8.98
C GLU A 56 -7.28 -3.35 8.95
N GLU A 57 -7.93 -3.03 10.06
CA GLU A 57 -8.81 -1.86 10.20
C GLU A 57 -8.12 -0.55 9.84
N SER A 58 -6.82 -0.44 10.13
CA SER A 58 -5.98 0.72 9.79
C SER A 58 -5.64 0.83 8.30
N GLY A 59 -5.92 -0.22 7.51
CA GLY A 59 -5.65 -0.30 6.09
C GLY A 59 -4.62 -1.35 5.68
N LEU A 60 -4.10 -1.20 4.45
CA LEU A 60 -3.00 -1.99 3.92
C LEU A 60 -1.68 -1.52 4.52
N SER A 61 -0.84 -2.47 4.90
CA SER A 61 0.49 -2.19 5.43
C SER A 61 1.53 -3.20 4.93
N VAL A 62 2.78 -2.75 4.87
CA VAL A 62 3.96 -3.58 4.64
C VAL A 62 4.54 -3.97 5.98
N ASN A 63 4.67 -5.27 6.21
CA ASN A 63 5.16 -5.83 7.45
C ASN A 63 6.52 -6.46 7.24
N TYR A 64 7.42 -6.19 8.17
CA TYR A 64 8.74 -6.83 8.27
C TYR A 64 9.06 -7.03 9.74
N TYR A 65 8.84 -8.24 10.26
CA TYR A 65 8.82 -8.54 11.69
C TYR A 65 7.88 -7.59 12.47
N SER A 66 8.41 -6.80 13.40
CA SER A 66 7.63 -5.83 14.19
C SER A 66 7.41 -4.49 13.47
N LEU A 67 8.01 -4.30 12.29
CA LEU A 67 7.80 -3.11 11.49
C LEU A 67 6.50 -3.24 10.72
N ASN A 68 5.63 -2.25 10.83
CA ASN A 68 4.39 -2.12 10.08
C ASN A 68 4.38 -0.71 9.45
N LEU A 69 4.57 -0.65 8.14
CA LEU A 69 4.66 0.58 7.37
C LEU A 69 3.37 0.78 6.56
N PRO A 70 2.83 1.99 6.48
CA PRO A 70 1.61 2.23 5.72
C PRO A 70 1.84 2.07 4.22
N ILE A 71 0.77 1.80 3.49
CA ILE A 71 0.72 1.91 2.04
C ILE A 71 0.06 3.24 1.67
N ARG A 72 0.65 3.97 0.73
CA ARG A 72 0.04 5.18 0.18
C ARG A 72 -1.32 4.85 -0.43
N ILE A 73 -2.30 5.73 -0.24
CA ILE A 73 -3.68 5.46 -0.64
C ILE A 73 -3.82 5.20 -2.14
N GLU A 74 -3.02 5.84 -2.99
CA GLU A 74 -3.09 5.65 -4.45
C GLU A 74 -2.69 4.21 -4.86
N SER A 75 -1.79 3.57 -4.12
CA SER A 75 -1.35 2.19 -4.38
C SER A 75 -2.41 1.15 -4.05
N TYR A 76 -3.46 1.49 -3.29
CA TYR A 76 -4.62 0.61 -3.11
C TYR A 76 -5.29 0.30 -4.44
N SER A 77 -5.17 1.18 -5.45
CA SER A 77 -5.73 0.92 -6.78
C SER A 77 -5.11 -0.31 -7.44
N LYS A 78 -3.79 -0.54 -7.31
CA LYS A 78 -3.12 -1.76 -7.81
C LYS A 78 -3.66 -2.99 -7.08
N PHE A 79 -3.75 -2.92 -5.76
CA PHE A 79 -4.27 -4.01 -4.94
C PHE A 79 -5.73 -4.35 -5.22
N LEU A 80 -6.63 -3.36 -5.31
CA LEU A 80 -8.08 -3.56 -5.48
C LEU A 80 -8.50 -3.82 -6.94
N THR A 81 -7.63 -3.56 -7.92
CA THR A 81 -7.90 -3.95 -9.31
C THR A 81 -7.44 -5.37 -9.61
N GLN A 82 -6.49 -5.89 -8.82
CA GLN A 82 -6.08 -7.28 -8.91
C GLN A 82 -7.29 -8.19 -8.67
N ASN A 83 -7.53 -9.14 -9.57
CA ASN A 83 -8.67 -10.07 -9.53
C ASN A 83 -10.07 -9.43 -9.48
N LEU A 84 -10.24 -8.14 -9.82
CA LEU A 84 -11.55 -7.48 -9.73
C LEU A 84 -12.63 -8.19 -10.58
N GLY A 85 -12.23 -8.80 -11.69
CA GLY A 85 -13.12 -9.61 -12.54
C GLY A 85 -13.61 -10.91 -11.88
N TYR A 86 -12.89 -11.46 -10.90
CA TYR A 86 -13.37 -12.56 -10.07
C TYR A 86 -14.54 -12.06 -9.21
N LEU A 87 -14.32 -11.01 -8.42
CA LEU A 87 -15.36 -10.46 -7.54
C LEU A 87 -16.60 -9.99 -8.31
N ALA A 88 -16.41 -9.41 -9.50
CA ALA A 88 -17.51 -9.00 -10.37
C ALA A 88 -18.39 -10.18 -10.84
N ARG A 89 -17.82 -11.38 -10.99
CA ARG A 89 -18.56 -12.61 -11.32
C ARG A 89 -19.21 -13.22 -10.09
N GLU A 90 -18.54 -13.17 -8.96
CA GLU A 90 -19.02 -13.72 -7.68
C GLU A 90 -20.24 -12.96 -7.16
N LEU A 91 -20.16 -11.63 -7.06
CA LEU A 91 -21.26 -10.80 -6.56
C LEU A 91 -22.27 -10.41 -7.66
N GLY A 92 -21.79 -10.28 -8.90
CA GLY A 92 -22.54 -9.68 -10.00
C GLY A 92 -22.31 -8.16 -10.10
N ARG A 93 -22.28 -7.64 -11.34
CA ARG A 93 -21.91 -6.24 -11.63
C ARG A 93 -22.82 -5.16 -11.05
N HIS A 94 -24.05 -5.52 -10.68
CA HIS A 94 -25.04 -4.59 -10.11
C HIS A 94 -25.20 -4.78 -8.59
N HIS A 95 -24.40 -5.65 -7.96
CA HIS A 95 -24.44 -5.84 -6.52
C HIS A 95 -24.04 -4.55 -5.79
N PRO A 96 -24.75 -4.12 -4.73
CA PRO A 96 -24.45 -2.88 -4.02
C PRO A 96 -23.00 -2.79 -3.54
N ASP A 97 -22.45 -3.87 -2.98
CA ASP A 97 -21.07 -3.90 -2.48
C ASP A 97 -20.03 -3.85 -3.59
N PHE A 98 -20.31 -4.43 -4.76
CA PHE A 98 -19.43 -4.31 -5.92
C PHE A 98 -19.42 -2.88 -6.46
N ILE A 99 -20.60 -2.24 -6.52
CA ILE A 99 -20.72 -0.82 -6.90
C ILE A 99 -20.00 0.07 -5.87
N LYS A 100 -20.13 -0.21 -4.57
CA LYS A 100 -19.43 0.52 -3.51
C LYS A 100 -17.91 0.39 -3.67
N LEU A 101 -17.40 -0.81 -3.95
CA LEU A 101 -15.97 -1.03 -4.24
C LEU A 101 -15.50 -0.26 -5.49
N LEU A 102 -16.31 -0.22 -6.55
CA LEU A 102 -16.01 0.60 -7.74
C LEU A 102 -15.99 2.10 -7.39
N GLY A 103 -16.87 2.56 -6.50
CA GLY A 103 -16.86 3.92 -5.97
C GLY A 103 -15.57 4.24 -5.19
N ILE A 104 -15.11 3.31 -4.34
CA ILE A 104 -13.81 3.42 -3.65
C ILE A 104 -12.67 3.53 -4.66
N LEU A 105 -12.63 2.65 -5.66
CA LEU A 105 -11.60 2.70 -6.72
C LEU A 105 -11.62 4.02 -7.49
N TYR A 106 -12.81 4.57 -7.76
CA TYR A 106 -12.96 5.87 -8.39
C TYR A 106 -12.40 6.98 -7.48
N LEU A 107 -12.75 7.00 -6.19
CA LEU A 107 -12.22 7.99 -5.23
C LEU A 107 -10.69 7.94 -5.13
N ILE A 108 -10.09 6.76 -5.13
CA ILE A 108 -8.63 6.60 -5.10
C ILE A 108 -7.99 7.17 -6.37
N LYS A 109 -8.55 6.88 -7.54
CA LYS A 109 -8.01 7.31 -8.84
C LYS A 109 -8.29 8.77 -9.18
N SER A 110 -9.38 9.30 -8.67
CA SER A 110 -9.83 10.67 -8.92
C SER A 110 -9.33 11.67 -7.88
N ALA A 111 -8.67 11.20 -6.81
CA ALA A 111 -8.00 12.06 -5.83
C ALA A 111 -7.08 13.03 -6.60
N PRO A 112 -7.44 14.32 -6.72
CA PRO A 112 -6.59 15.28 -7.38
C PRO A 112 -5.24 15.27 -6.68
N SER A 113 -4.16 15.35 -7.47
CA SER A 113 -2.81 15.66 -6.96
C SER A 113 -2.74 17.01 -6.23
N GLU A 114 -3.84 17.76 -6.19
CA GLU A 114 -3.98 19.07 -5.55
C GLU A 114 -4.74 19.02 -4.21
N THR A 115 -5.37 17.89 -3.84
CA THR A 115 -6.02 17.78 -2.52
C THR A 115 -4.95 17.69 -1.45
N LYS A 116 -4.82 18.75 -0.66
CA LYS A 116 -3.79 18.92 0.37
C LYS A 116 -4.39 19.13 1.75
N GLY A 117 -3.59 18.85 2.78
CA GLY A 117 -3.99 19.05 4.17
C GLY A 117 -5.23 18.24 4.52
N LYS A 118 -6.07 18.79 5.40
CA LYS A 118 -7.21 18.10 6.02
C LYS A 118 -8.14 17.35 5.05
N GLU A 119 -8.43 17.90 3.88
CA GLU A 119 -9.33 17.25 2.90
C GLU A 119 -8.77 15.90 2.42
N ARG A 120 -7.44 15.80 2.25
CA ARG A 120 -6.77 14.56 1.88
C ARG A 120 -6.90 13.53 3.00
N TYR A 121 -6.69 13.95 4.25
CA TYR A 121 -6.83 13.06 5.41
C TYR A 121 -8.26 12.53 5.56
N ASP A 122 -9.25 13.40 5.43
CA ASP A 122 -10.66 13.01 5.50
C ASP A 122 -11.00 12.02 4.38
N GLN A 123 -10.48 12.22 3.17
CA GLN A 123 -10.65 11.29 2.05
C GLN A 123 -9.99 9.93 2.30
N ILE A 124 -8.74 9.90 2.80
CA ILE A 124 -8.03 8.66 3.14
C ILE A 124 -8.79 7.88 4.21
N ALA A 125 -9.20 8.55 5.29
CA ALA A 125 -9.97 7.95 6.36
C ALA A 125 -11.32 7.40 5.85
N PHE A 126 -12.01 8.14 4.99
CA PHE A 126 -13.26 7.72 4.39
C PHE A 126 -13.09 6.47 3.51
N VAL A 127 -12.07 6.45 2.64
CA VAL A 127 -11.77 5.30 1.77
C VAL A 127 -11.43 4.06 2.61
N LYS A 128 -10.56 4.19 3.61
CA LYS A 128 -10.18 3.08 4.49
C LYS A 128 -11.39 2.55 5.26
N GLY A 129 -12.23 3.44 5.78
CA GLY A 129 -13.46 3.08 6.49
C GLY A 129 -14.47 2.33 5.61
N LEU A 130 -14.74 2.80 4.39
CA LEU A 130 -15.62 2.10 3.46
C LEU A 130 -15.08 0.73 3.07
N LEU A 131 -13.77 0.62 2.82
CA LEU A 131 -13.16 -0.66 2.46
C LEU A 131 -13.21 -1.65 3.63
N TRP A 132 -12.98 -1.17 4.86
CA TRP A 132 -13.06 -1.99 6.06
C TRP A 132 -14.47 -2.49 6.33
N GLU A 133 -15.47 -1.63 6.14
CA GLU A 133 -16.88 -2.00 6.23
C GLU A 133 -17.23 -3.11 5.22
N LEU A 134 -16.84 -2.96 3.96
CA LEU A 134 -17.01 -4.01 2.94
C LEU A 134 -16.32 -5.32 3.31
N TYR A 135 -15.06 -5.25 3.76
CA TYR A 135 -14.26 -6.42 4.14
C TYR A 135 -14.87 -7.18 5.32
N THR A 136 -15.42 -6.47 6.30
CA THR A 136 -15.98 -7.09 7.51
C THR A 136 -17.40 -7.63 7.32
N HIS A 137 -18.19 -7.04 6.42
CA HIS A 137 -19.61 -7.39 6.25
C HIS A 137 -19.90 -8.34 5.08
N ASN A 138 -19.04 -8.39 4.05
CA ASN A 138 -19.28 -9.21 2.87
C ASN A 138 -18.20 -10.32 2.72
N PRO A 139 -18.56 -11.61 2.90
CA PRO A 139 -17.61 -12.72 2.78
C PRO A 139 -16.90 -12.81 1.43
N SER A 140 -17.56 -12.49 0.32
CA SER A 140 -16.94 -12.50 -1.01
C SER A 140 -15.92 -11.37 -1.17
N VAL A 141 -16.16 -10.20 -0.56
CA VAL A 141 -15.16 -9.12 -0.53
C VAL A 141 -13.98 -9.49 0.38
N LYS A 142 -14.25 -10.12 1.53
CA LYS A 142 -13.21 -10.65 2.41
C LYS A 142 -12.30 -11.63 1.67
N GLU A 143 -12.88 -12.64 1.04
CA GLU A 143 -12.13 -13.62 0.24
C GLU A 143 -11.36 -12.94 -0.90
N PHE A 144 -11.96 -11.95 -1.57
CA PHE A 144 -11.28 -11.17 -2.60
C PHE A 144 -10.02 -10.46 -2.07
N VAL A 145 -10.10 -9.83 -0.89
CA VAL A 145 -8.94 -9.18 -0.25
C VAL A 145 -7.90 -10.22 0.16
N GLU A 146 -8.31 -11.32 0.79
CA GLU A 146 -7.41 -12.39 1.22
C GLU A 146 -6.66 -13.02 0.04
N ARG A 147 -7.34 -13.29 -1.08
CA ARG A 147 -6.71 -13.81 -2.31
C ARG A 147 -5.75 -12.82 -2.94
N ASN A 148 -6.03 -11.52 -2.83
CA ASN A 148 -5.09 -10.51 -3.28
C ASN A 148 -3.86 -10.43 -2.35
N LEU A 149 -4.03 -10.53 -1.03
CA LEU A 149 -2.89 -10.60 -0.11
C LEU A 149 -1.98 -11.79 -0.43
N GLU A 150 -2.56 -12.98 -0.66
CA GLU A 150 -1.81 -14.16 -1.10
C GLU A 150 -1.06 -13.92 -2.41
N PHE A 151 -1.73 -13.32 -3.41
CA PHE A 151 -1.12 -13.01 -4.70
C PHE A 151 0.06 -12.04 -4.60
N PHE A 152 -0.07 -10.97 -3.80
CA PHE A 152 1.01 -10.01 -3.63
C PHE A 152 2.16 -10.59 -2.78
N ASN A 153 1.87 -11.39 -1.75
CA ASN A 153 2.89 -11.94 -0.87
C ASN A 153 3.75 -13.05 -1.49
N GLY A 154 3.42 -13.49 -2.70
CA GLY A 154 4.23 -14.42 -3.48
C GLY A 154 4.36 -15.81 -2.86
N GLU A 155 5.19 -16.61 -3.49
CA GLU A 155 5.49 -17.99 -3.11
C GLU A 155 7.01 -18.18 -3.04
N LYS A 156 7.49 -18.56 -1.84
CA LYS A 156 8.92 -18.80 -1.61
C LYS A 156 9.44 -19.90 -2.54
N GLY A 157 10.56 -19.62 -3.21
CA GLY A 157 11.12 -20.51 -4.24
C GLY A 157 10.67 -20.18 -5.66
N ASN A 158 9.76 -19.21 -5.83
CA ASN A 158 9.36 -18.66 -7.12
C ASN A 158 9.56 -17.12 -7.12
N PRO A 159 10.76 -16.61 -7.44
CA PRO A 159 11.06 -15.17 -7.36
C PRO A 159 10.09 -14.26 -8.14
N GLU A 160 9.63 -14.69 -9.32
CA GLU A 160 8.71 -13.88 -10.15
C GLU A 160 7.33 -13.67 -9.50
N SER A 161 6.95 -14.54 -8.55
CA SER A 161 5.70 -14.38 -7.80
C SER A 161 5.68 -13.14 -6.90
N PHE A 162 6.85 -12.56 -6.59
CA PHE A 162 6.98 -11.35 -5.77
C PHE A 162 6.95 -10.06 -6.59
N ASN A 163 6.97 -10.13 -7.93
CA ASN A 163 6.90 -8.95 -8.80
C ASN A 163 5.73 -8.01 -8.47
N PRO A 164 4.50 -8.49 -8.16
CA PRO A 164 3.41 -7.60 -7.78
C PRO A 164 3.69 -6.78 -6.51
N LEU A 165 4.35 -7.37 -5.52
CA LEU A 165 4.71 -6.68 -4.29
C LEU A 165 5.92 -5.75 -4.48
N ASP A 166 6.92 -6.13 -5.28
CA ASP A 166 8.01 -5.23 -5.68
C ASP A 166 7.46 -3.99 -6.39
N ASP A 167 6.58 -4.19 -7.38
CA ASP A 167 5.92 -3.11 -8.13
C ASP A 167 5.05 -2.20 -7.25
N LEU A 168 4.42 -2.75 -6.20
CA LEU A 168 3.65 -1.98 -5.22
C LEU A 168 4.58 -1.20 -4.28
N LEU A 169 5.67 -1.81 -3.81
CA LEU A 169 6.67 -1.18 -2.94
C LEU A 169 7.42 -0.05 -3.65
N ALA A 170 7.63 -0.15 -4.96
CA ALA A 170 8.28 0.87 -5.77
C ALA A 170 7.52 2.22 -5.78
N ASP A 171 6.19 2.20 -5.60
CA ASP A 171 5.33 3.40 -5.60
C ASP A 171 5.32 4.17 -4.28
N GLN A 172 5.83 3.57 -3.19
CA GLN A 172 5.72 4.13 -1.85
C GLN A 172 6.64 5.35 -1.68
N PHE A 173 6.30 6.24 -0.75
CA PHE A 173 7.15 7.37 -0.36
C PHE A 173 8.35 6.95 0.49
N TYR A 174 8.61 5.65 0.59
CA TYR A 174 9.77 5.10 1.26
C TYR A 174 10.37 3.95 0.47
N ARG A 175 11.63 3.65 0.77
CA ARG A 175 12.35 2.51 0.22
C ARG A 175 13.01 1.74 1.34
N LEU A 176 12.58 0.50 1.53
CA LEU A 176 13.22 -0.44 2.44
C LEU A 176 14.63 -0.75 1.97
N SER A 177 15.60 -0.66 2.87
CA SER A 177 17.01 -0.96 2.59
C SER A 177 17.66 -1.70 3.74
N PHE A 178 18.81 -2.33 3.44
CA PHE A 178 19.59 -3.05 4.43
C PHE A 178 20.26 -2.06 5.40
N TRP A 179 20.09 -2.26 6.70
CA TRP A 179 20.59 -1.33 7.72
C TRP A 179 22.11 -1.10 7.66
N LYS A 180 22.89 -2.11 7.21
CA LYS A 180 24.36 -1.99 7.11
C LYS A 180 24.87 -1.19 5.91
N VAL A 181 24.00 -0.82 4.97
CA VAL A 181 24.37 -0.04 3.77
C VAL A 181 23.63 1.29 3.68
N GLY A 182 22.86 1.66 4.71
CA GLY A 182 22.06 2.88 4.77
C GLY A 182 22.76 4.11 5.38
N ALA A 183 24.10 4.09 5.47
CA ALA A 183 24.92 5.20 5.98
C ALA A 183 25.60 5.97 4.83
#